data_AF-A0A924R8X0-F1
#
_entry.id   AF-A0A924R8X0-F1
#
_cell.length_a   1.000
_cell.length_b   1.000
_cell.length_c   1.000
_cell.angle_alpha   90.00
_cell.angle_beta   90.00
_cell.angle_gamma   90.00
#
_symmetry.space_group_name_H-M   'P 1'
#
loop_
_entity.id
_entity.type
_entity.pdbx_description
1 polymer ?
#
loop_
_entity_poly.entity_id
_entity_poly.type
_entity_poly.pdbx_seq_one_letter_code
_entity_poly.pdbx_strand_id
1 'polypeptide(L)'
;MHNLIFSDTAYILLGFIEVLTDLYAVVWQPFIIADGQAELEDIRDFLEFNGFQNTRRQAYLNKEFGLILEDIHDENVIVKNEKLFFIDTVFI
;
A
#
# COMPACT_ATOMS: atom_id res chain seq x y z
N MET A 1 9.72 -1.90 -0.73
CA MET A 1 9.42 -1.35 0.61
C MET A 1 8.01 -1.67 1.07
N HIS A 2 7.02 -1.79 0.17
CA HIS A 2 5.65 -2.21 0.48
C HIS A 2 5.57 -3.33 1.54
N ASN A 3 6.13 -4.51 1.27
CA ASN A 3 6.08 -5.66 2.20
C ASN A 3 6.61 -5.38 3.62
N LEU A 4 7.52 -4.42 3.79
CA LEU A 4 8.08 -4.06 5.09
C LEU A 4 7.11 -3.21 5.90
N ILE A 5 6.38 -2.32 5.24
CA ILE A 5 5.53 -1.30 5.88
C ILE A 5 4.06 -1.77 5.94
N PHE A 6 3.59 -2.47 4.90
CA PHE A 6 2.24 -3.01 4.77
C PHE A 6 2.31 -4.54 4.64
N SER A 7 2.65 -5.19 5.75
CA SER A 7 2.89 -6.65 5.77
C SER A 7 1.61 -7.47 5.55
N ASP A 8 0.44 -6.92 5.90
CA ASP A 8 -0.86 -7.56 5.70
C ASP A 8 -1.23 -7.81 4.23
N THR A 9 -0.61 -7.06 3.32
CA THR A 9 -0.81 -7.09 1.87
C THR A 9 0.51 -7.35 1.13
N ALA A 10 1.50 -7.92 1.83
CA ALA A 10 2.80 -8.20 1.26
C ALA A 10 2.73 -9.11 0.02
N TYR A 11 3.51 -8.77 -0.99
CA TYR A 11 3.72 -9.60 -2.17
C TYR A 11 4.65 -10.77 -1.86
N ILE A 12 4.27 -11.98 -2.26
CA ILE A 12 5.14 -13.16 -2.23
C ILE A 12 5.60 -13.44 -3.65
N LEU A 13 6.90 -13.43 -3.89
CA LEU A 13 7.47 -13.89 -5.15
C LEU A 13 7.29 -15.42 -5.24
N LEU A 14 6.47 -15.88 -6.17
CA LEU A 14 6.26 -17.30 -6.43
C LEU A 14 7.32 -17.87 -7.38
N GLY A 15 7.88 -17.01 -8.23
CA GLY A 15 8.91 -17.39 -9.20
C GLY A 15 8.85 -16.48 -10.41
N PHE A 16 9.34 -17.00 -11.53
CA PHE A 16 9.35 -16.30 -12.80
C PHE A 16 8.73 -17.18 -13.88
N ILE A 17 8.07 -16.55 -14.86
CA ILE A 17 7.53 -17.22 -16.04
C ILE A 17 8.01 -16.48 -17.29
N GLU A 18 8.39 -17.23 -18.31
CA GLU A 18 8.70 -16.69 -19.63
C GLU A 18 7.45 -16.78 -20.50
N VAL A 19 7.03 -15.65 -21.07
CA VAL A 19 5.94 -15.58 -22.03
C VAL A 19 6.48 -14.93 -23.30
N LEU A 20 6.44 -15.68 -24.40
CA LEU A 20 7.12 -15.35 -25.66
C LEU A 20 8.65 -15.22 -25.47
N THR A 21 9.15 -14.00 -25.28
CA THR A 21 10.58 -13.69 -25.06
C THR A 21 10.80 -12.84 -23.82
N ASP A 22 9.74 -12.52 -23.08
CA ASP A 22 9.78 -11.64 -21.92
C ASP A 22 9.70 -12.46 -20.64
N LEU A 23 10.58 -12.15 -19.67
CA LEU A 23 10.61 -12.77 -18.36
C LEU A 23 9.80 -11.94 -17.37
N TYR A 24 8.77 -12.54 -16.79
CA TYR A 24 7.90 -11.89 -15.81
C TYR A 24 8.11 -12.49 -14.42
N ALA A 25 8.10 -11.64 -13.40
CA ALA A 25 7.96 -12.08 -12.02
C ALA A 25 6.49 -12.43 -11.75
N VAL A 26 6.25 -13.61 -11.18
CA VAL A 26 4.93 -14.01 -10.70
C VAL A 26 4.87 -13.75 -9.21
N VAL A 27 4.00 -12.82 -8.83
CA VAL A 27 3.78 -12.47 -7.42
C VAL A 27 2.37 -12.87 -7.00
N TRP A 28 2.24 -13.25 -5.73
CA TRP A 28 0.97 -13.47 -5.07
C TRP A 28 0.75 -12.41 -4.00
N GLN A 29 -0.49 -11.96 -3.85
CA GLN A 29 -0.92 -11.06 -2.79
C GLN A 29 -2.20 -11.61 -2.16
N PRO A 30 -2.44 -11.43 -0.85
CA PRO A 30 -3.69 -11.84 -0.23
C PRO A 30 -4.92 -11.23 -0.92
N PHE A 31 -5.92 -12.06 -1.21
CA PHE A 31 -7.20 -11.59 -1.74
C PHE A 31 -8.13 -11.18 -0.57
N ILE A 32 -8.44 -9.89 -0.49
CA ILE A 32 -9.23 -9.31 0.59
C ILE A 32 -10.54 -8.79 0.02
N ILE A 33 -11.66 -9.26 0.57
CA ILE A 33 -13.00 -8.79 0.23
C ILE A 33 -13.36 -7.64 1.16
N ALA A 34 -13.57 -6.46 0.59
CA ALA A 34 -13.99 -5.27 1.33
C ALA A 34 -15.39 -5.46 1.95
N ASP A 35 -15.61 -4.88 3.14
CA ASP A 35 -16.92 -4.76 3.76
C ASP A 35 -17.39 -3.30 3.92
N GLY A 36 -16.59 -2.35 3.41
CA GLY A 36 -16.87 -0.92 3.39
C GLY A 36 -15.98 -0.17 2.41
N GLN A 37 -16.19 1.15 2.35
CA GLN A 37 -15.32 2.07 1.62
C GLN A 37 -14.31 2.70 2.58
N ALA A 38 -13.08 2.91 2.11
CA ALA A 38 -12.07 3.61 2.90
C ALA A 38 -12.38 5.11 2.94
N GLU A 39 -12.48 5.66 4.14
CA GLU A 39 -12.64 7.10 4.34
C GLU A 39 -11.27 7.79 4.34
N LEU A 40 -11.16 8.91 3.63
CA LEU A 40 -9.90 9.67 3.53
C LEU A 40 -9.39 10.15 4.89
N GLU A 41 -10.29 10.42 5.83
CA GLU A 41 -9.93 10.85 7.18
C GLU A 41 -9.30 9.69 7.98
N ASP A 42 -9.85 8.48 7.90
CA ASP A 42 -9.28 7.29 8.56
C ASP A 42 -7.88 6.96 7.99
N ILE A 43 -7.70 7.09 6.68
CA ILE A 43 -6.40 6.91 6.02
C ILE A 43 -5.40 7.95 6.54
N ARG A 44 -5.81 9.22 6.63
CA ARG A 44 -4.95 10.31 7.12
C ARG A 44 -4.54 10.05 8.56
N ASP A 45 -5.50 9.75 9.43
CA ASP A 45 -5.26 9.54 10.86
C ASP A 45 -4.36 8.34 11.10
N PHE A 46 -4.55 7.25 10.34
CA PHE A 46 -3.65 6.09 10.36
C PHE A 46 -2.22 6.45 9.96
N LEU A 47 -2.03 7.18 8.88
CA LEU A 47 -0.70 7.56 8.40
C LEU A 47 -0.01 8.56 9.35
N GLU A 48 -0.75 9.56 9.85
CA GLU A 48 -0.23 10.53 10.82
C GLU A 48 0.18 9.86 12.14
N PHE A 49 -0.61 8.91 12.63
CA PHE A 49 -0.24 8.09 13.80
C PHE A 49 1.08 7.35 13.59
N ASN A 50 1.38 6.92 12.36
CA ASN A 50 2.62 6.25 11.97
C ASN A 50 3.74 7.22 11.53
N GLY A 51 3.62 8.53 11.82
CA GLY A 51 4.67 9.52 11.57
C GLY A 51 4.74 10.03 10.12
N PHE A 52 3.77 9.68 9.29
CA PHE A 52 3.63 10.19 7.93
C PHE A 52 2.80 11.47 7.91
N GLN A 53 3.38 12.57 7.46
CA GLN A 53 2.70 13.87 7.35
C GLN A 53 2.22 14.07 5.93
N ASN A 54 0.94 14.39 5.72
CA ASN A 54 0.44 14.75 4.38
C ASN A 54 1.18 16.00 3.89
N THR A 55 1.81 15.91 2.72
CA THR A 55 2.58 17.03 2.15
C THR A 55 1.86 17.70 0.98
N ARG A 56 1.20 16.92 0.13
CA ARG A 56 0.44 17.33 -1.07
C ARG A 56 -0.54 16.22 -1.44
N ARG A 57 -1.76 16.57 -1.90
CA ARG A 57 -2.82 15.66 -2.39
C ARG A 57 -2.74 14.20 -1.86
N GLN A 58 -2.02 13.32 -2.55
CA GLN A 58 -1.96 11.87 -2.31
C GLN A 58 -0.56 11.41 -1.84
N ALA A 59 0.25 12.32 -1.28
CA ALA A 59 1.64 12.08 -0.88
C ALA A 59 1.89 12.42 0.59
N TYR A 60 2.57 11.51 1.28
CA TYR A 60 2.88 11.59 2.70
C TYR A 60 4.38 11.42 2.95
N LEU A 61 4.94 12.29 3.78
CA LEU A 61 6.36 12.29 4.12
C LEU A 61 6.56 11.80 5.55
N ASN A 62 7.39 10.79 5.74
CA ASN A 62 7.97 10.48 7.03
C ASN A 62 9.37 11.11 7.12
N LYS A 63 9.49 12.18 7.93
CA LYS A 63 10.75 12.94 8.07
C LYS A 63 11.84 12.19 8.81
N GLU A 64 11.47 11.30 9.72
CA GLU A 64 12.42 10.51 10.52
C GLU A 64 13.19 9.53 9.63
N PHE A 65 12.47 8.85 8.74
CA PHE A 65 13.05 7.88 7.81
C PHE A 65 13.43 8.47 6.45
N GLY A 66 13.07 9.72 6.17
CA GLY A 66 13.31 10.37 4.88
C GLY A 66 12.56 9.69 3.73
N LEU A 67 11.38 9.13 4.01
CA LEU A 67 10.58 8.35 3.06
C LEU A 67 9.38 9.14 2.57
N ILE A 68 9.09 9.05 1.27
CA ILE A 68 7.85 9.57 0.69
C ILE A 68 6.99 8.38 0.26
N LEU A 69 5.74 8.40 0.69
CA LEU A 69 4.68 7.50 0.28
C LEU A 69 3.75 8.25 -0.66
N GLU A 70 3.72 7.87 -1.92
CA GLU A 70 2.87 8.46 -2.96
C GLU A 70 1.72 7.52 -3.35
N ASP A 71 0.82 8.04 -4.16
CA ASP A 71 -0.35 7.35 -4.71
C ASP A 71 -1.34 6.82 -3.65
N ILE A 72 -1.43 7.55 -2.53
CA ILE A 72 -2.41 7.28 -1.48
C ILE A 72 -3.75 7.90 -1.85
N HIS A 73 -4.65 7.05 -2.29
CA HIS A 73 -6.07 7.34 -2.51
C HIS A 73 -6.93 6.23 -1.91
N ASP A 74 -8.21 6.52 -1.71
CA ASP A 74 -9.20 5.59 -1.14
C ASP A 74 -9.33 4.29 -1.97
N GLU A 75 -9.23 4.36 -3.31
CA GLU A 75 -9.29 3.15 -4.14
C GLU A 75 -8.11 2.16 -3.93
N ASN A 76 -6.97 2.64 -3.37
CA ASN A 76 -5.79 1.82 -3.05
C ASN A 76 -5.79 1.32 -1.60
N VAL A 77 -6.89 1.54 -0.87
CA VAL A 77 -7.05 1.11 0.51
C VAL A 77 -8.33 0.31 0.66
N ILE A 78 -8.19 -0.95 1.07
CA ILE A 78 -9.32 -1.84 1.32
C ILE A 78 -9.69 -1.76 2.80
N VAL A 79 -10.98 -1.60 3.12
CA VAL A 79 -11.49 -1.72 4.49
C VAL A 79 -12.08 -3.09 4.70
N LYS A 80 -11.66 -3.75 5.78
CA LYS A 80 -12.28 -4.98 6.25
C LYS A 80 -12.20 -5.08 7.77
N ASN A 81 -13.32 -5.32 8.43
CA ASN A 81 -13.42 -5.44 9.89
C ASN A 81 -12.72 -4.27 10.62
N GLU A 82 -13.04 -3.02 10.22
CA GLU A 82 -12.47 -1.78 10.78
C GLU A 82 -10.95 -1.61 10.60
N LYS A 83 -10.31 -2.46 9.78
CA LYS A 83 -8.87 -2.38 9.46
C LYS A 83 -8.65 -1.92 8.03
N LEU A 84 -7.66 -1.04 7.85
CA LEU A 84 -7.17 -0.57 6.56
C LEU A 84 -6.09 -1.51 6.01
N PHE A 85 -6.22 -1.89 4.74
CA PHE A 85 -5.25 -2.69 4.01
C PHE A 85 -4.79 -1.90 2.78
N PHE A 86 -3.53 -1.47 2.80
CA PHE A 86 -2.94 -0.68 1.72
C PHE A 86 -2.40 -1.62 0.64
N ILE A 87 -2.69 -1.35 -0.62
CA ILE A 87 -2.21 -2.17 -1.75
C ILE A 87 -1.20 -1.42 -2.61
N ASP A 88 -1.59 -0.79 -3.72
CA ASP A 88 -0.70 -0.23 -4.74
C ASP A 88 0.05 1.04 -4.27
N THR A 89 0.97 0.89 -3.30
CA THR A 89 1.68 2.00 -2.69
C THR A 89 3.02 2.24 -3.36
N VAL A 90 3.30 3.49 -3.71
CA VAL A 90 4.58 3.91 -4.29
C VAL A 90 5.45 4.53 -3.21
N PHE A 91 6.70 4.08 -3.13
CA PHE A 91 7.67 4.70 -2.24
C PHE A 91 8.84 5.31 -3.02
N ILE A 92 9.25 6.51 -2.60
CA ILE A 92 10.41 7.26 -3.11
C ILE A 92 11.39 7.53 -1.97
#